data_AF-A0A2X2W2H9-F1
#
_entry.id   AF-A0A2X2W2H9-F1
#
_cell.length_a   1.000
_cell.length_b   1.000
_cell.length_c   1.000
_cell.angle_alpha   90.00
_cell.angle_beta   90.00
_cell.angle_gamma   90.00
#
_symmetry.space_group_name_H-M   'P 1'
#
loop_
_entity.id
_entity.type
_entity.pdbx_description
1 polymer ?
#
loop_
_entity_poly.entity_id
_entity_poly.type
_entity_poly.pdbx_seq_one_letter_code
_entity_poly.pdbx_strand_id
1 'polypeptide(L)' 'MIGASAALSLSGIPFNGPIGAARVGYINDQYVLNPTQDETERK' A
#
# COMPACT_ATOMS: atom_id res chain seq x y z
N MET A 1 -4.13 1.11 -5.14
CA MET A 1 -5.08 0.97 -4.00
C MET A 1 -5.37 2.32 -3.33
N ILE A 2 -4.35 3.03 -2.82
CA ILE A 2 -4.55 4.33 -2.13
C ILE A 2 -5.23 5.39 -3.02
N GLY A 3 -4.84 5.53 -4.29
CA GLY A 3 -5.47 6.50 -5.20
C GLY A 3 -6.96 6.23 -5.47
N ALA A 4 -7.36 4.97 -5.60
CA ALA A 4 -8.77 4.60 -5.76
C ALA A 4 -9.57 4.91 -4.49
N SER A 5 -9.03 4.61 -3.32
CA SER A 5 -9.62 4.95 -2.02
C SER A 5 -9.82 6.46 -1.85
N ALA A 6 -8.81 7.27 -2.24
CA ALA A 6 -8.92 8.72 -2.23
C ALA A 6 -9.98 9.23 -3.20
N ALA A 7 -10.03 8.71 -4.43
CA ALA A 7 -11.04 9.10 -5.42
C ALA A 7 -12.46 8.79 -4.94
N LEU A 8 -12.70 7.60 -4.36
CA LEU A 8 -14.00 7.22 -3.81
C LEU A 8 -14.40 8.06 -2.59
N SER A 9 -13.43 8.44 -1.77
CA SER A 9 -13.66 9.33 -0.61
C SER A 9 -14.06 10.75 -1.04
N LEU A 10 -13.63 11.18 -2.23
CA LEU A 10 -13.94 12.51 -2.78
C LEU A 10 -15.15 12.52 -3.74
N SER A 11 -15.61 11.36 -4.21
CA SER A 11 -16.63 11.30 -5.27
C SER A 11 -18.07 11.54 -4.77
N GLY A 12 -18.29 11.68 -3.46
CA GLY A 12 -19.60 11.95 -2.87
C GLY A 12 -20.58 10.76 -2.88
N ILE A 13 -20.11 9.58 -3.32
CA ILE A 13 -20.90 8.35 -3.27
C ILE A 13 -20.81 7.76 -1.85
N PRO A 14 -21.84 7.01 -1.38
CA PRO A 14 -21.78 6.35 -0.09
C PRO A 14 -20.66 5.29 -0.10
N PHE A 15 -19.55 5.61 0.57
CA PHE A 15 -18.36 4.77 0.68
C PHE A 15 -17.90 4.73 2.13
N ASN A 16 -17.79 3.53 2.71
CA ASN A 16 -17.35 3.33 4.10
C ASN A 16 -15.81 3.29 4.21
N GLY A 17 -15.13 4.23 3.55
CA GLY A 17 -13.67 4.41 3.63
C GLY A 17 -13.27 5.62 4.47
N PRO A 18 -12.01 6.06 4.44
CA PRO A 18 -10.95 5.68 3.49
C PRO A 18 -10.24 4.36 3.83
N ILE A 19 -9.74 3.68 2.81
CA ILE A 19 -8.94 2.46 2.91
C ILE A 19 -7.46 2.79 2.65
N GLY A 20 -6.57 2.30 3.53
CA GLY A 20 -5.11 2.32 3.35
C GLY A 20 -4.58 1.00 2.77
N ALA A 21 -3.37 1.02 2.23
CA ALA A 21 -2.69 -0.18 1.75
C ALA A 21 -1.17 -0.04 1.88
N ALA A 22 -0.49 -1.13 2.22
CA ALA A 22 0.95 -1.21 2.25
C ALA A 22 1.42 -2.61 1.81
N ARG A 23 2.63 -2.69 1.26
CA ARG A 23 3.36 -3.94 1.03
C ARG A 23 4.40 -4.10 2.12
N VAL A 24 4.62 -5.30 2.62
CA VAL A 24 5.69 -5.58 3.60
C VAL A 24 6.58 -6.68 3.02
N GLY A 25 7.88 -6.40 2.94
CA GLY A 25 8.93 -7.38 2.63
C GLY A 25 9.63 -7.85 3.90
N TYR A 26 10.22 -9.05 3.86
CA TYR A 26 11.11 -9.55 4.92
C TYR A 26 12.50 -9.74 4.33
N ILE A 27 13.44 -8.87 4.71
CA ILE A 27 14.77 -8.74 4.09
C ILE A 27 15.79 -8.56 5.21
N ASN A 28 16.87 -9.35 5.20
CA ASN A 28 17.93 -9.29 6.22
C ASN A 28 17.39 -9.33 7.66
N ASP A 29 16.47 -10.25 7.92
CA ASP A 29 15.77 -10.41 9.21
C ASP A 29 14.99 -9.17 9.69
N GLN A 30 14.62 -8.28 8.77
CA GLN A 30 13.84 -7.08 9.05
C GLN A 30 12.60 -7.00 8.17
N TYR A 31 11.51 -6.46 8.75
CA TYR A 31 10.34 -6.08 7.99
C TYR A 31 10.55 -4.71 7.33
N VAL A 32 10.49 -4.67 6.01
CA VAL A 32 10.63 -3.45 5.21
C VAL A 32 9.26 -3.02 4.70
N LEU A 33 8.87 -1.78 4.98
CA LEU A 33 7.60 -1.20 4.55
C LEU A 33 7.73 -0.64 3.12
N ASN A 34 6.80 -1.05 2.26
CA ASN A 34 6.74 -0.69 0.84
C ASN A 34 8.08 -0.86 0.12
N PRO A 35 8.65 -2.09 0.11
CA PRO A 35 9.94 -2.33 -0.51
C PRO A 35 9.91 -1.97 -1.99
N THR A 36 11.01 -1.41 -2.45
CA THR A 36 11.29 -1.15 -3.86
C THR A 36 11.42 -2.46 -4.64
N GLN A 37 11.43 -2.34 -5.96
CA GLN A 37 11.59 -3.50 -6.82
C GLN A 37 12.94 -4.18 -6.60
N ASP A 38 14.02 -3.38 -6.51
CA ASP A 38 15.38 -3.88 -6.23
C ASP A 38 15.48 -4.63 -4.90
N GLU A 39 14.80 -4.14 -3.86
CA GLU A 39 14.72 -4.80 -2.55
C GLU A 39 13.94 -6.12 -2.59
N THR A 40 13.01 -6.27 -3.52
CA THR A 40 12.20 -7.50 -3.66
C THR A 40 12.92 -8.57 -4.50
N GLU A 41 13.78 -8.15 -5.44
CA GLU A 41 14.52 -9.04 -6.35
C GLU A 41 15.78 -9.63 -5.71
N ARG A 42 16.36 -8.95 -4.71
CA ARG A 42 17.46 -9.48 -3.89
C ARG A 42 16.91 -10.38 -2.78
N LYS A 43 16.60 -11.62 -3.12
CA LYS A 43 16.28 -12.69 -2.16
C LYS A 43 17.52 -13.25 -1.48
#